data_AF-A0A7S4KRC0-F1
#
_entry.id   AF-A0A7S4KRC0-F1
#
_cell.length_a   1.000
_cell.length_b   1.000
_cell.length_c   1.000
_cell.angle_alpha   90.00
_cell.angle_beta   90.00
_cell.angle_gamma   90.00
#
_symmetry.space_group_name_H-M   'P 1'
#
loop_
_entity.id
_entity.type
_entity.pdbx_description
1 polymer ?
#
loop_
_entity_poly.entity_id
_entity_poly.type
_entity_poly.pdbx_seq_one_letter_code
_entity_poly.pdbx_strand_id
1 'polypeptide(L)'
;RMAAADVEQKASLLEQWTSMLSEEGPQCKCVLIEEDGKLSEITVDMTPKVEGPKAVIGGGSLTFLGQWPDLQVVILHAENPPTDSNINQHTLPPPFAKKEVKGKILLTRSDDNALPADFTLK
;
A
#
# COMPACT_ATOMS: atom_id res chain seq x y z
N ARG A 1 25.69 4.32 -29.97
CA ARG A 1 26.18 5.43 -29.12
C ARG A 1 24.95 6.22 -28.71
N MET A 2 24.53 6.19 -27.44
CA MET A 2 23.54 7.13 -26.92
C MET A 2 24.12 8.56 -27.03
N ALA A 3 23.29 9.55 -27.35
CA ALA A 3 23.75 10.94 -27.43
C ALA A 3 24.09 11.45 -26.02
N ALA A 4 25.06 12.37 -25.89
CA ALA A 4 25.48 12.89 -24.58
C ALA A 4 24.31 13.51 -23.79
N ALA A 5 23.34 14.13 -24.48
CA ALA A 5 22.13 14.67 -23.88
C ALA A 5 21.22 13.59 -23.24
N ASP A 6 21.17 12.39 -23.82
CA ASP A 6 20.40 11.27 -23.25
C ASP A 6 21.04 10.72 -21.98
N VAL A 7 22.37 10.83 -21.86
CA VAL A 7 23.13 10.38 -20.68
C VAL A 7 22.88 11.35 -19.51
N GLU A 8 22.90 12.65 -19.77
CA GLU A 8 22.69 13.69 -18.77
C GLU A 8 21.25 13.69 -18.22
N GLN A 9 20.24 13.56 -19.08
CA GLN A 9 18.85 13.41 -18.64
C GLN A 9 18.63 12.18 -17.76
N LYS A 10 19.22 11.03 -18.14
CA LYS A 10 19.14 9.81 -17.33
C LYS A 10 19.82 9.99 -15.97
N ALA A 11 20.97 10.66 -15.91
CA ALA A 11 21.65 10.92 -14.65
C ALA A 11 20.79 11.81 -13.73
N SER A 12 20.22 12.89 -14.25
CA SER A 12 19.34 13.78 -13.45
C SER A 12 18.09 13.06 -12.95
N LEU A 13 17.46 12.21 -13.77
CA LEU A 13 16.32 11.39 -13.37
C LEU A 13 16.70 10.42 -12.24
N LEU A 14 17.86 9.78 -12.32
CA LEU A 14 18.35 8.87 -11.28
C LEU A 14 18.61 9.58 -9.95
N GLU A 15 19.15 10.79 -9.98
CA GLU A 15 19.34 11.61 -8.79
C GLU A 15 18.01 11.99 -8.15
N GLN A 16 17.04 12.45 -8.96
CA GLN A 16 15.69 12.78 -8.47
C GLN A 16 15.00 11.56 -7.83
N TRP A 17 15.09 10.40 -8.47
CA TRP A 17 14.52 9.15 -7.94
C TRP A 17 15.20 8.72 -6.64
N THR A 18 16.52 8.83 -6.58
CA THR A 18 17.30 8.48 -5.39
C THR A 18 16.95 9.40 -4.22
N SER A 19 16.78 10.70 -4.50
CA SER A 19 16.32 11.69 -3.51
C SER A 19 14.94 11.30 -2.99
N MET A 20 13.96 11.11 -3.88
CA MET A 20 12.58 10.77 -3.52
C MET A 20 12.49 9.47 -2.69
N LEU A 21 13.25 8.43 -3.05
CA LEU A 21 13.24 7.16 -2.31
C LEU A 21 13.95 7.24 -0.95
N SER A 22 14.77 8.27 -0.73
CA SER A 22 15.52 8.48 0.51
C SER A 22 14.78 9.36 1.51
N GLU A 23 13.74 10.08 1.07
CA GLU A 23 12.90 10.91 1.93
C GLU A 23 12.25 10.10 3.05
N GLU A 24 12.14 10.71 4.22
CA GLU A 24 11.39 10.14 5.34
C GLU A 24 9.89 10.34 5.10
N GLY A 25 9.12 9.28 5.28
CA GLY A 25 7.67 9.32 5.18
C GLY A 25 7.03 9.45 6.57
N PRO A 26 5.77 9.90 6.63
CA PRO A 26 5.05 9.97 7.88
C PRO A 26 4.72 8.56 8.41
N GLN A 27 4.43 8.49 9.71
CA GLN A 27 3.74 7.35 10.29
C GLN A 27 2.23 7.63 10.26
N CYS A 28 1.46 6.77 9.59
CA CYS A 28 0.02 6.97 9.42
C CYS A 28 -0.77 5.83 10.04
N LYS A 29 -1.95 6.16 10.57
CA LYS A 29 -2.97 5.17 10.90
C LYS A 29 -3.52 4.54 9.63
N CYS A 30 -3.59 3.21 9.62
CA CYS A 30 -4.19 2.42 8.57
C CYS A 30 -5.14 1.42 9.21
N VAL A 31 -6.10 0.92 8.43
CA VAL A 31 -7.01 -0.14 8.88
C VAL A 31 -6.53 -1.48 8.33
N LEU A 32 -6.20 -2.40 9.22
CA LEU A 32 -5.86 -3.78 8.90
C LEU A 32 -7.08 -4.66 9.14
N ILE A 33 -7.38 -5.51 8.17
CA ILE A 33 -8.37 -6.56 8.26
C ILE A 33 -7.64 -7.90 8.27
N GLU A 34 -7.69 -8.59 9.41
CA GLU A 34 -7.10 -9.91 9.59
C GLU A 34 -7.92 -10.98 8.85
N GLU A 35 -7.34 -12.18 8.68
CA GLU A 35 -8.00 -13.28 7.93
C GLU A 35 -9.34 -13.72 8.55
N ASP A 36 -9.49 -13.60 9.87
CA ASP A 36 -10.74 -13.85 10.60
C ASP A 36 -11.79 -12.74 10.43
N GLY A 37 -11.48 -11.72 9.64
CA GLY A 37 -12.31 -10.57 9.36
C GLY A 37 -12.29 -9.49 10.43
N LYS A 38 -11.45 -9.62 11.47
CA LYS A 38 -11.29 -8.61 12.51
C LYS A 38 -10.60 -7.36 11.95
N LEU A 39 -11.19 -6.20 12.24
CA LEU A 39 -10.61 -4.91 11.90
C LEU A 39 -9.79 -4.37 13.08
N SER A 40 -8.66 -3.73 12.77
CA SER A 40 -7.83 -3.01 13.73
C SER A 40 -7.18 -1.80 13.09
N GLU A 41 -6.93 -0.77 13.90
CA GLU A 41 -6.10 0.36 13.49
C GLU A 41 -4.64 0.06 13.84
N ILE A 42 -3.76 0.17 12.87
CA ILE A 42 -2.32 0.02 13.05
C ILE A 42 -1.61 1.30 12.61
N THR A 43 -0.41 1.52 13.13
CA THR A 43 0.47 2.58 12.64
C THR A 43 1.43 1.97 11.62
N VAL A 44 1.50 2.55 10.43
CA VAL A 44 2.39 2.10 9.35
C VAL A 44 3.36 3.23 9.01
N ASP A 45 4.64 2.90 8.92
CA ASP A 45 5.67 3.80 8.41
C ASP A 45 5.58 3.85 6.88
N MET A 46 5.25 5.04 6.36
CA MET A 46 5.06 5.27 4.93
C MET A 46 6.33 5.79 4.25
N THR A 47 7.49 5.71 4.92
CA THR A 47 8.79 5.95 4.31
C THR A 47 9.02 4.96 3.16
N PRO A 48 9.30 5.42 1.92
CA PRO A 48 9.44 4.55 0.76
C PRO A 48 10.41 3.37 0.97
N LYS A 49 11.57 3.61 1.58
CA LYS A 49 12.61 2.59 1.82
C LYS A 49 12.24 1.54 2.87
N VAL A 50 11.24 1.79 3.71
CA VAL A 50 10.83 0.89 4.80
C VAL A 50 9.87 -0.18 4.30
N GLU A 51 9.16 0.08 3.19
CA GLU A 51 8.13 -0.82 2.64
C GLU A 51 7.08 -1.24 3.69
N GLY A 52 6.70 -0.32 4.60
CA GLY A 52 5.82 -0.62 5.75
C GLY A 52 4.55 -1.40 5.40
N PRO A 53 3.76 -0.99 4.39
CA PRO A 53 2.58 -1.74 3.96
C PRO A 53 2.84 -3.21 3.59
N LYS A 54 3.98 -3.49 2.96
CA LYS A 54 4.38 -4.86 2.59
C LYS A 54 4.77 -5.67 3.82
N ALA A 55 5.45 -5.06 4.79
CA ALA A 55 5.80 -5.71 6.05
C ALA A 55 4.55 -6.12 6.85
N VAL A 56 3.49 -5.30 6.83
CA VAL A 56 2.21 -5.62 7.50
C VAL A 56 1.49 -6.81 6.85
N ILE A 57 1.45 -6.84 5.51
CA ILE A 57 0.71 -7.88 4.77
C ILE A 57 1.39 -9.25 4.84
N GLY A 58 2.73 -9.32 4.88
CA GLY A 58 3.47 -10.55 5.19
C GLY A 58 3.50 -11.62 4.08
N GLY A 59 3.32 -11.25 2.80
CA GLY A 59 3.16 -12.18 1.67
C GLY A 59 4.13 -12.02 0.49
N GLY A 60 5.36 -11.55 0.74
CA GLY A 60 6.38 -11.37 -0.30
C GLY A 60 6.15 -10.16 -1.21
N SER A 61 5.09 -10.18 -2.03
CA SER A 61 4.70 -9.07 -2.91
C SER A 61 3.36 -8.47 -2.52
N LEU A 62 3.28 -7.15 -2.58
CA LEU A 62 2.09 -6.36 -2.30
C LEU A 62 1.41 -5.96 -3.62
N THR A 63 0.09 -6.04 -3.70
CA THR A 63 -0.66 -5.60 -4.87
C THR A 63 -1.94 -4.85 -4.49
N PHE A 64 -2.47 -4.11 -5.46
CA PHE A 64 -3.68 -3.31 -5.35
C PHE A 64 -4.91 -4.15 -5.70
N LEU A 65 -5.84 -4.29 -4.75
CA LEU A 65 -7.16 -4.85 -5.05
C LEU A 65 -8.05 -3.83 -5.76
N GLY A 66 -7.94 -2.56 -5.35
CA GLY A 66 -8.76 -1.46 -5.84
C GLY A 66 -8.70 -0.25 -4.92
N GLN A 67 -9.66 0.67 -5.08
CA GLN A 67 -9.72 1.92 -4.34
C GLN A 67 -11.17 2.37 -4.11
N TRP A 68 -11.38 3.17 -3.06
CA TRP A 68 -12.57 3.99 -2.86
C TRP A 68 -12.19 5.46 -3.06
N PRO A 69 -12.41 6.03 -4.26
CA PRO A 69 -11.94 7.37 -4.59
C PRO A 69 -12.49 8.47 -3.68
N ASP A 70 -13.77 8.39 -3.31
CA ASP A 70 -14.43 9.39 -2.46
C ASP A 70 -13.82 9.46 -1.04
N LEU A 71 -13.20 8.37 -0.60
CA LEU A 71 -12.49 8.28 0.68
C LEU A 71 -10.98 8.45 0.53
N GLN A 72 -10.48 8.50 -0.70
CA GLN A 72 -9.05 8.46 -1.04
C GLN A 72 -8.34 7.24 -0.44
N VAL A 73 -9.06 6.12 -0.31
CA VAL A 73 -8.58 4.87 0.29
C VAL A 73 -8.18 3.88 -0.80
N VAL A 74 -7.01 3.28 -0.62
CA VAL A 74 -6.51 2.17 -1.43
C VAL A 74 -6.58 0.87 -0.62
N ILE A 75 -6.93 -0.20 -1.32
CA ILE A 75 -7.08 -1.55 -0.76
C ILE A 75 -5.90 -2.41 -1.24
N LEU A 76 -5.11 -2.91 -0.31
CA LEU A 76 -3.89 -3.66 -0.57
C LEU A 76 -4.00 -5.08 0.00
N HIS A 77 -3.40 -6.04 -0.70
CA HIS A 77 -3.26 -7.42 -0.23
C HIS A 77 -2.01 -8.09 -0.80
N ALA A 78 -1.69 -9.29 -0.33
CA ALA A 78 -0.60 -10.08 -0.89
C ALA A 78 -0.95 -10.56 -2.30
N GLU A 79 -0.06 -10.35 -3.27
CA GLU A 79 -0.22 -10.89 -4.62
C GLU A 79 -0.18 -12.43 -4.62
N ASN A 80 0.78 -12.98 -3.89
CA ASN A 80 0.98 -14.41 -3.70
C ASN A 80 0.99 -14.72 -2.19
N PRO A 81 -0.18 -14.82 -1.55
CA PRO A 81 -0.26 -15.10 -0.12
C PRO A 81 0.37 -16.47 0.20
N PRO A 82 0.90 -16.65 1.42
CA PRO A 82 1.38 -17.95 1.91
C PRO A 82 0.36 -19.08 1.67
N THR A 83 0.85 -20.30 1.45
CA THR A 83 -0.01 -21.45 1.10
C THR A 83 -1.01 -21.82 2.20
N ASP A 84 -0.71 -21.46 3.44
CA ASP A 84 -1.52 -21.67 4.64
C ASP A 84 -2.48 -20.49 4.96
N SER A 85 -2.47 -19.42 4.18
CA SER A 85 -3.43 -18.31 4.34
C SER A 85 -4.87 -18.72 4.01
N ASN A 86 -5.80 -18.31 4.86
CA ASN A 86 -7.23 -18.52 4.67
C ASN A 86 -7.83 -17.42 3.79
N ILE A 87 -9.05 -17.69 3.29
CA ILE A 87 -9.89 -16.64 2.71
C ILE A 87 -10.27 -15.68 3.83
N ASN A 88 -10.05 -14.38 3.60
CA ASN A 88 -10.46 -13.34 4.52
C ASN A 88 -11.98 -13.37 4.71
N GLN A 89 -12.44 -13.42 5.96
CA GLN A 89 -13.86 -13.53 6.27
C GLN A 89 -14.62 -12.19 6.18
N HIS A 90 -13.91 -11.07 6.02
CA HIS A 90 -14.53 -9.76 5.85
C HIS A 90 -15.08 -9.57 4.43
N THR A 91 -16.34 -9.17 4.33
CA THR A 91 -16.93 -8.75 3.06
C THR A 91 -16.67 -7.26 2.86
N LEU A 92 -15.79 -6.92 1.91
CA LEU A 92 -15.53 -5.53 1.55
C LEU A 92 -16.80 -4.85 0.99
N PRO A 93 -17.00 -3.55 1.26
CA PRO A 93 -18.04 -2.77 0.60
C PRO A 93 -17.97 -2.82 -0.95
N PRO A 94 -19.08 -2.47 -1.65
CA PRO A 94 -19.06 -2.29 -3.10
C PRO A 94 -17.89 -1.39 -3.57
N PRO A 95 -17.32 -1.64 -4.75
CA PRO A 95 -17.67 -2.68 -5.73
C PRO A 95 -17.07 -4.07 -5.44
N PHE A 96 -16.44 -4.27 -4.28
CA PHE A 96 -15.66 -5.47 -3.96
C PHE A 96 -16.40 -6.54 -3.15
N ALA A 97 -17.70 -6.38 -2.92
CA ALA A 97 -18.52 -7.27 -2.08
C ALA A 97 -18.55 -8.75 -2.52
N LYS A 98 -18.12 -9.07 -3.74
CA LYS A 98 -18.03 -10.45 -4.26
C LYS A 98 -16.58 -10.92 -4.44
N LYS A 99 -15.59 -10.12 -4.04
CA LYS A 99 -14.18 -10.46 -4.17
C LYS A 99 -13.75 -11.32 -2.99
N GLU A 100 -13.25 -12.51 -3.29
CA GLU A 100 -12.53 -13.33 -2.32
C GLU A 100 -11.06 -12.91 -2.32
N VAL A 101 -10.54 -12.59 -1.14
CA VAL A 101 -9.13 -12.25 -0.94
C VAL A 101 -8.55 -13.25 0.05
N LYS A 102 -7.41 -13.83 -0.26
CA LYS A 102 -6.67 -14.69 0.68
C LYS A 102 -5.69 -13.85 1.49
N GLY A 103 -5.62 -14.12 2.79
CA GLY A 103 -4.73 -13.39 3.70
C GLY A 103 -5.33 -12.08 4.23
N LYS A 104 -4.44 -11.25 4.77
CA LYS A 104 -4.78 -9.93 5.33
C LYS A 104 -5.11 -8.92 4.23
N ILE A 105 -5.90 -7.92 4.57
CA ILE A 105 -6.19 -6.76 3.72
C ILE A 105 -5.78 -5.50 4.48
N LEU A 106 -5.03 -4.62 3.83
CA LEU A 106 -4.62 -3.33 4.40
C LEU A 106 -5.30 -2.19 3.64
N LEU A 107 -5.92 -1.29 4.38
CA LEU A 107 -6.53 -0.07 3.86
C LEU A 107 -5.64 1.13 4.23
N THR A 108 -5.12 1.81 3.21
CA THR A 108 -4.31 3.02 3.35
C THR A 108 -5.06 4.20 2.74
N ARG A 109 -4.81 5.43 3.22
CA ARG A 109 -5.43 6.65 2.70
C ARG A 109 -4.36 7.67 2.31
N SER A 110 -4.66 8.47 1.30
CA SER A 110 -3.91 9.69 0.97
C SER A 110 -4.77 10.94 1.15
N ASP A 111 -4.14 12.10 1.30
CA ASP A 111 -4.81 13.40 1.24
C ASP A 111 -4.87 13.95 -0.19
N ASP A 112 -5.45 15.15 -0.35
CA ASP A 112 -5.62 15.82 -1.65
C ASP A 112 -4.29 16.13 -2.37
N ASN A 113 -3.17 16.11 -1.64
CA ASN A 113 -1.82 16.28 -2.20
C ASN A 113 -1.15 14.94 -2.54
N ALA A 114 -1.90 13.84 -2.49
CA ALA A 114 -1.41 12.47 -2.63
C ALA A 114 -0.39 12.05 -1.57
N LEU A 115 -0.36 12.73 -0.41
CA LEU A 115 0.50 12.35 0.71
C LEU A 115 -0.21 11.33 1.61
N PRO A 116 0.52 10.38 2.22
CA PRO A 116 -0.09 9.45 3.15
C PRO A 116 -0.80 10.16 4.31
N ALA A 117 -2.00 9.68 4.66
CA ALA A 117 -2.84 10.28 5.70
C ALA A 117 -3.53 9.22 6.56
N ASP A 118 -3.90 9.59 7.78
CA ASP A 118 -4.54 8.68 8.75
C ASP A 118 -5.90 8.15 8.30
N PHE A 119 -6.08 6.84 8.26
CA PHE A 119 -7.36 6.19 8.09
C PHE A 119 -7.74 5.41 9.35
N THR A 120 -8.92 5.72 9.90
CA THR A 120 -9.40 5.21 11.19
C THR A 120 -10.80 4.60 11.06
N LEU A 121 -11.22 3.81 12.05
CA LEU A 121 -12.51 3.11 12.09
C LEU A 121 -13.69 3.98 12.59
N LYS A 122 -13.45 5.26 12.87
CA LYS A 122 -14.46 6.21 13.38
C LYS A 122 -15.06 7.08 12.28
#